data_AF-A0A1G2K8M9-F1
#
_entry.id   AF-A0A1G2K8M9-F1
#
_cell.length_a   1.000
_cell.length_b   1.000
_cell.length_c   1.000
_cell.angle_alpha   90.00
_cell.angle_beta   90.00
_cell.angle_gamma   90.00
#
_symmetry.space_group_name_H-M   'P 1'
#
loop_
_entity.id
_entity.type
_entity.pdbx_description
1 polymer ?
#
loop_
_entity_poly.entity_id
_entity_poly.type
_entity_poly.pdbx_seq_one_letter_code
_entity_poly.pdbx_strand_id
1 'polypeptide(L)'
;MNKTIGIVAAVAIVVGSASFYGGMKYGQSQNAALGRGGVANLTPAERQARAQQFGGGGGRMGGASGGGGVGGAGFLTGDVLSKDDTSITVKLNDGGSKIIFLSSSTQVMKAATGSLSDLAVGERISITGTSNADGSVFAQTVQIRPSMPAGTAGGQPPVQQ
;
A
#
# COMPACT_ATOMS: atom_id res chain seq x y z
N MET A 1 14.06 13.30 45.81
CA MET A 1 14.64 12.99 44.49
C MET A 1 16.14 13.16 44.54
N ASN A 2 16.88 12.13 44.14
CA ASN A 2 18.33 12.10 44.05
C ASN A 2 18.81 13.03 42.93
N LYS A 3 19.68 14.00 43.27
CA LYS A 3 20.20 15.04 42.35
C LYS A 3 20.82 14.44 41.08
N THR A 4 21.34 13.22 41.16
CA THR A 4 21.89 12.45 40.03
C THR A 4 20.84 12.12 38.97
N ILE A 5 19.60 11.79 39.35
CA ILE A 5 18.52 11.51 38.37
C ILE A 5 18.13 12.79 37.63
N GLY A 6 18.14 13.94 38.32
CA GLY A 6 17.88 15.24 37.68
C GLY A 6 18.93 15.60 36.62
N ILE A 7 20.21 15.33 36.90
CA ILE A 7 21.31 15.63 35.96
C ILE A 7 21.26 14.72 34.73
N VAL A 8 21.01 13.41 34.91
CA VAL A 8 20.93 12.46 33.80
C VAL A 8 19.75 12.78 32.87
N ALA A 9 18.59 13.15 33.42
CA ALA A 9 17.43 13.55 32.64
C ALA A 9 17.71 14.83 31.82
N ALA A 10 18.38 15.83 32.41
CA ALA A 10 18.73 17.06 31.71
C ALA A 10 19.71 16.82 30.55
N VAL A 11 20.72 15.96 30.74
CA VAL A 11 21.69 15.62 29.68
C VAL A 11 21.03 14.86 28.54
N ALA A 12 20.14 13.92 28.83
CA ALA A 12 19.42 13.15 27.80
C ALA A 12 18.54 14.05 26.90
N ILE A 13 17.90 15.07 27.48
CA ILE A 13 17.06 16.03 26.74
C ILE A 13 17.91 16.90 25.82
N VAL A 14 19.06 17.38 26.29
CA VAL A 14 19.96 18.23 25.48
C VAL A 14 20.59 17.44 24.33
N VAL A 15 21.04 16.21 24.59
CA VAL A 15 21.64 15.36 23.54
C VAL A 15 20.58 14.94 22.51
N GLY A 16 19.40 14.53 22.95
CA GLY A 16 18.31 14.13 22.05
C GLY A 16 17.83 15.25 21.13
N SER A 17 17.73 16.48 21.65
CA SER A 17 17.30 17.65 20.86
C SER A 17 18.36 18.11 19.84
N ALA A 18 19.66 18.03 20.18
CA ALA A 18 20.74 18.36 19.26
C ALA A 18 20.82 17.35 18.09
N SER A 19 20.68 16.05 18.36
CA SER A 19 20.71 15.00 17.33
C SER A 19 19.54 15.09 16.36
N PHE A 20 18.35 15.44 16.86
CA PHE A 20 17.15 15.61 16.02
C PHE A 20 17.27 16.80 15.07
N TYR A 21 17.77 17.94 15.55
CA TYR A 21 17.95 19.14 14.72
C TYR A 21 19.04 18.97 13.66
N GLY A 22 20.16 18.32 14.02
CA GLY A 22 21.22 17.98 13.07
C GLY A 22 20.73 17.07 11.93
N GLY A 23 19.92 16.06 12.25
CA GLY A 23 19.30 15.16 11.27
C GLY A 23 18.32 15.87 10.33
N MET A 24 17.45 16.75 10.86
CA MET A 24 16.50 17.52 10.04
C MET A 24 17.21 18.47 9.05
N LYS A 25 18.28 19.15 9.47
CA LYS A 25 19.03 20.06 8.59
C LYS A 25 19.81 19.32 7.50
N TYR A 26 20.39 18.16 7.83
CA TYR A 26 21.08 17.31 6.86
C TYR A 26 20.11 16.69 5.83
N GLY A 27 18.90 16.32 6.25
CA GLY A 27 17.85 15.84 5.32
C GLY A 27 17.30 16.94 4.39
N GLN A 28 17.35 18.20 4.82
CA GLN A 28 16.90 19.34 4.01
C GLN A 28 17.89 19.69 2.89
N SER A 29 19.20 19.52 3.10
CA SER A 29 20.22 19.78 2.07
C SER A 29 20.29 18.69 0.99
N GLN A 30 19.78 17.50 1.25
CA GLN A 30 19.78 16.38 0.29
C GLN A 30 18.56 16.36 -0.64
N ASN A 31 17.50 17.13 -0.35
CA ASN A 31 16.24 17.15 -1.11
C ASN A 31 16.06 18.34 -2.08
N ALA A 32 17.03 19.24 -2.21
CA ALA A 32 16.94 20.37 -3.13
C ALA A 32 17.31 20.02 -4.59
N ALA A 33 17.83 18.82 -4.87
CA ALA A 33 18.44 18.49 -6.16
C ALA A 33 17.53 17.71 -7.15
N LEU A 34 16.32 17.30 -6.77
CA LEU A 34 15.55 16.29 -7.53
C LEU A 34 14.12 16.67 -7.93
N GLY A 35 13.72 17.95 -7.81
CA GLY A 35 12.29 18.29 -7.86
C GLY A 35 11.78 19.34 -8.85
N ARG A 36 12.60 20.19 -9.48
CA ARG A 36 12.03 21.37 -10.18
C ARG A 36 12.83 22.02 -11.31
N GLY A 37 13.90 21.39 -11.81
CA GLY A 37 14.79 22.04 -12.79
C GLY A 37 14.61 21.64 -14.26
N GLY A 38 14.02 20.46 -14.55
CA GLY A 38 14.18 19.82 -15.87
C GLY A 38 13.20 20.23 -16.98
N VAL A 39 12.22 21.09 -16.70
CA VAL A 39 11.15 21.46 -17.65
C VAL A 39 10.97 22.97 -17.86
N ALA A 40 11.68 23.81 -17.09
CA ALA A 40 11.51 25.25 -17.15
C ALA A 40 12.22 25.91 -18.35
N ASN A 41 13.23 25.26 -18.94
CA ASN A 41 14.09 25.84 -19.98
C ASN A 41 13.93 25.21 -21.38
N LEU A 42 12.84 24.48 -21.63
CA LEU A 42 12.62 23.83 -22.94
C LEU A 42 11.75 24.71 -23.85
N THR A 43 12.15 24.80 -25.11
CA THR A 43 11.36 25.44 -26.17
C THR A 43 10.05 24.66 -26.40
N PRO A 44 9.00 25.30 -26.97
CA PRO A 44 7.72 24.61 -27.22
C PRO A 44 7.87 23.34 -28.08
N ALA A 45 8.80 23.33 -29.04
CA ALA A 45 9.07 22.20 -29.90
C ALA A 45 9.69 21.00 -29.15
N GLU A 46 10.64 21.24 -28.24
CA GLU A 46 11.29 20.18 -27.45
C GLU A 46 10.34 19.59 -26.40
N ARG A 47 9.41 20.40 -25.88
CA ARG A 47 8.33 19.93 -25.01
C ARG A 47 7.44 18.92 -25.72
N GLN A 48 7.16 19.13 -27.00
CA GLN A 48 6.30 18.28 -27.82
C GLN A 48 7.00 16.95 -28.20
N ALA A 49 8.29 17.01 -28.54
CA ALA A 49 9.11 15.82 -28.79
C ALA A 49 9.28 14.95 -27.53
N ARG A 50 9.49 15.58 -26.36
CA ARG A 50 9.58 14.86 -25.08
C ARG A 50 8.22 14.30 -24.65
N ALA A 51 7.13 15.03 -24.89
CA ALA A 51 5.78 14.51 -24.69
C ALA A 51 5.47 13.31 -25.59
N GLN A 52 6.08 13.19 -26.77
CA GLN A 52 5.98 12.00 -27.63
C GLN A 52 6.87 10.85 -27.12
N GLN A 53 8.07 11.16 -26.60
CA GLN A 53 8.96 10.16 -26.02
C GLN A 53 8.43 9.58 -24.69
N PHE A 54 7.68 10.36 -23.92
CA PHE A 54 6.95 9.93 -22.71
C PHE A 54 5.46 9.64 -22.96
N GLY A 55 4.97 9.77 -24.21
CA GLY A 55 3.54 9.76 -24.56
C GLY A 55 3.10 8.60 -25.45
N GLY A 56 3.87 7.52 -25.48
CA GLY A 56 3.42 6.22 -25.98
C GLY A 56 2.76 5.38 -24.89
N GLY A 57 1.72 5.90 -24.23
CA GLY A 57 1.04 5.20 -23.14
C GLY A 57 0.06 6.10 -22.41
N GLY A 58 -1.22 6.00 -22.77
CA GLY A 58 -2.28 6.87 -22.29
C GLY A 58 -2.41 6.97 -20.77
N GLY A 59 -2.72 8.19 -20.33
CA GLY A 59 -3.44 8.58 -19.12
C GLY A 59 -3.31 7.69 -17.88
N ARG A 60 -2.48 8.12 -16.92
CA ARG A 60 -2.62 7.95 -15.45
C ARG A 60 -1.40 8.54 -14.74
N MET A 61 -1.26 9.86 -14.73
CA MET A 61 -0.36 10.53 -13.77
C MET A 61 -0.88 11.94 -13.48
N GLY A 62 -2.08 11.97 -12.90
CA GLY A 62 -2.85 13.17 -12.61
C GLY A 62 -4.01 12.78 -11.72
N GLY A 63 -3.70 12.23 -10.55
CA GLY A 63 -4.69 11.74 -9.62
C GLY A 63 -4.04 11.32 -8.31
N ALA A 64 -4.21 12.17 -7.30
CA ALA A 64 -4.14 11.82 -5.88
C ALA A 64 -2.82 11.22 -5.35
N SER A 65 -1.89 12.09 -4.97
CA SER A 65 -1.15 11.89 -3.72
C SER A 65 -1.13 13.16 -2.88
N GLY A 66 -2.26 13.87 -2.88
CA GLY A 66 -2.65 14.79 -1.81
C GLY A 66 -3.40 13.97 -0.77
N GLY A 67 -2.66 13.41 0.17
CA GLY A 67 -3.18 12.63 1.30
C GLY A 67 -2.35 12.93 2.52
N GLY A 68 -2.41 14.18 3.00
CA GLY A 68 -1.90 14.53 4.31
C GLY A 68 -2.71 13.79 5.38
N GLY A 69 -2.02 12.89 6.09
CA GLY A 69 -2.23 12.59 7.50
C GLY A 69 -3.53 11.90 7.88
N VAL A 70 -3.49 10.57 7.98
CA VAL A 70 -3.74 9.80 9.21
C VAL A 70 -2.83 8.57 9.09
N GLY A 71 -2.29 8.02 10.19
CA GLY A 71 -1.44 6.81 10.21
C GLY A 71 -2.15 5.57 9.64
N GLY A 72 -2.37 5.57 8.33
CA GLY A 72 -3.22 4.64 7.61
C GLY A 72 -2.52 3.31 7.50
N ALA A 73 -3.17 2.27 8.01
CA ALA A 73 -2.82 0.90 7.70
C ALA A 73 -3.04 0.69 6.20
N GLY A 74 -2.03 1.05 5.40
CA GLY A 74 -1.78 0.43 4.11
C GLY A 74 -1.67 -1.08 4.31
N PHE A 75 -2.02 -1.85 3.28
CA PHE A 75 -1.96 -3.31 3.23
C PHE A 75 -0.93 -3.90 4.22
N LEU A 76 -1.42 -4.50 5.31
CA LEU A 76 -0.58 -5.12 6.33
C LEU A 76 -0.41 -6.60 6.01
N THR A 77 0.83 -7.06 6.00
CA THR A 77 1.19 -8.48 5.87
C THR A 77 2.04 -8.88 7.07
N GLY A 78 1.84 -10.09 7.54
CA GLY A 78 2.55 -10.61 8.70
C GLY A 78 1.96 -11.91 9.24
N ASP A 79 2.55 -12.40 10.31
CA ASP A 79 2.14 -13.63 11.00
C ASP A 79 1.25 -13.31 12.20
N VAL A 80 0.19 -14.08 12.42
CA VAL A 80 -0.67 -13.91 13.61
C VAL A 80 0.04 -14.49 14.84
N LEU A 81 0.34 -13.64 15.83
CA LEU A 81 0.93 -14.03 17.11
C LEU A 81 -0.12 -14.44 18.14
N SER A 82 -1.26 -13.74 18.18
CA SER A 82 -2.36 -14.02 19.07
C SER A 82 -3.68 -13.55 18.48
N LYS A 83 -4.79 -14.10 19.01
CA LYS A 83 -6.15 -13.77 18.60
C LYS A 83 -7.07 -13.76 19.81
N ASP A 84 -7.95 -12.77 19.83
CA ASP A 84 -9.13 -12.64 20.69
C ASP A 84 -10.41 -12.62 19.81
N ASP A 85 -11.57 -12.37 20.43
CA ASP A 85 -12.86 -12.34 19.72
C ASP A 85 -12.97 -11.18 18.72
N THR A 86 -12.42 -10.02 19.07
CA THR A 86 -12.51 -8.79 18.27
C THR A 86 -11.15 -8.23 17.87
N SER A 87 -10.06 -8.94 18.14
CA SER A 87 -8.71 -8.49 17.80
C SER A 87 -7.76 -9.62 17.43
N ILE A 88 -6.76 -9.29 16.61
CA ILE A 88 -5.59 -10.15 16.35
C ILE A 88 -4.31 -9.34 16.54
N THR A 89 -3.27 -9.96 17.10
CA THR A 89 -1.92 -9.37 17.11
C THR A 89 -1.13 -9.97 15.97
N VAL A 90 -0.63 -9.13 15.07
CA VAL A 90 0.15 -9.52 13.90
C VAL A 90 1.60 -9.08 14.10
N LYS A 91 2.54 -10.00 13.91
CA LYS A 91 3.96 -9.72 13.72
C LYS A 91 4.16 -9.24 12.30
N LEU A 92 4.62 -8.01 12.15
CA LEU A 92 4.92 -7.43 10.85
C LEU A 92 6.29 -7.89 10.35
N ASN A 93 6.45 -7.85 9.02
CA ASN A 93 7.71 -8.19 8.36
C ASN A 93 8.86 -7.22 8.71
N ASP A 94 8.54 -6.01 9.20
CA ASP A 94 9.52 -5.02 9.67
C ASP A 94 10.07 -5.32 11.08
N GLY A 95 9.62 -6.42 11.70
CA GLY A 95 10.04 -6.84 13.04
C GLY A 95 9.18 -6.27 14.17
N GLY A 96 8.24 -5.36 13.88
CA GLY A 96 7.27 -4.85 14.84
C GLY A 96 6.05 -5.76 15.02
N SER A 97 5.15 -5.38 15.92
CA SER A 97 3.82 -5.98 16.05
C SER A 97 2.73 -4.92 16.07
N LYS A 98 1.54 -5.28 15.58
CA LYS A 98 0.34 -4.44 15.61
C LYS A 98 -0.87 -5.25 16.03
N ILE A 99 -1.76 -4.61 16.79
CA ILE A 99 -3.08 -5.14 17.13
C ILE A 99 -4.07 -4.64 16.07
N ILE A 100 -4.81 -5.56 15.46
CA ILE A 100 -5.83 -5.30 14.44
C ILE A 100 -7.18 -5.63 15.05
N PHE A 101 -8.11 -4.67 15.02
CA PHE A 101 -9.48 -4.91 15.45
C PHE A 101 -10.32 -5.45 14.29
N LEU A 102 -11.12 -6.47 14.58
CA LEU A 102 -12.05 -7.12 13.67
C LEU A 102 -13.48 -6.72 14.04
N SER A 103 -14.36 -6.68 13.04
CA SER A 103 -15.79 -6.42 13.21
C SER A 103 -16.59 -7.55 12.57
N SER A 104 -17.90 -7.58 12.83
CA SER A 104 -18.81 -8.56 12.21
C SER A 104 -18.88 -8.45 10.68
N SER A 105 -18.51 -7.32 10.10
CA SER A 105 -18.44 -7.13 8.64
C SER A 105 -17.07 -7.50 8.06
N THR A 106 -16.09 -7.86 8.88
CA THR A 106 -14.76 -8.25 8.43
C THR A 106 -14.80 -9.60 7.72
N GLN A 107 -14.55 -9.61 6.42
CA GLN A 107 -14.48 -10.84 5.64
C GLN A 107 -13.12 -11.52 5.80
N VAL A 108 -13.12 -12.77 6.23
CA VAL A 108 -11.91 -13.60 6.36
C VAL A 108 -11.83 -14.55 5.17
N MET A 109 -10.88 -14.29 4.27
CA MET A 109 -10.61 -15.14 3.12
C MET A 109 -9.49 -16.12 3.47
N LYS A 110 -9.68 -17.41 3.16
CA LYS A 110 -8.68 -18.46 3.35
C LYS A 110 -8.43 -19.15 2.03
N ALA A 111 -7.17 -19.26 1.63
CA ALA A 111 -6.77 -20.14 0.55
C ALA A 111 -6.63 -21.57 1.10
N ALA A 112 -7.13 -22.55 0.36
CA ALA A 112 -6.96 -23.97 0.65
C ALA A 112 -6.39 -24.66 -0.60
N THR A 113 -5.70 -25.78 -0.40
CA THR A 113 -5.27 -26.62 -1.52
C THR A 113 -6.51 -27.19 -2.20
N GLY A 114 -6.66 -26.90 -3.48
CA GLY A 114 -7.73 -27.42 -4.32
C GLY A 114 -7.26 -28.58 -5.20
N SER A 115 -8.24 -29.29 -5.73
CA SER A 115 -8.13 -30.36 -6.70
C SER A 115 -8.87 -29.99 -7.98
N LEU A 116 -8.64 -30.71 -9.08
CA LEU A 116 -9.37 -30.45 -10.33
C LEU A 116 -10.88 -30.67 -10.20
N SER A 117 -11.31 -31.52 -9.27
CA SER A 117 -12.74 -31.75 -8.99
C SER A 117 -13.42 -30.56 -8.32
N ASP A 118 -12.66 -29.63 -7.73
CA ASP A 118 -13.22 -28.42 -7.11
C ASP A 118 -13.55 -27.34 -8.15
N LEU A 119 -13.09 -27.51 -9.41
CA LEU A 119 -13.39 -26.58 -10.49
C LEU A 119 -14.79 -26.85 -11.06
N ALA A 120 -15.79 -26.18 -10.50
CA ALA A 120 -17.15 -26.24 -11.02
C ALA A 120 -17.40 -25.18 -12.10
N VAL A 121 -18.27 -25.52 -13.07
CA VAL A 121 -18.74 -24.57 -14.09
C VAL A 121 -19.50 -23.44 -13.40
N GLY A 122 -19.14 -22.19 -13.73
CA GLY A 122 -19.73 -20.99 -13.16
C GLY A 122 -18.93 -20.37 -12.01
N GLU A 123 -17.86 -21.03 -11.55
CA GLU A 123 -16.94 -20.44 -10.58
C GLU A 123 -16.04 -19.37 -11.19
N ARG A 124 -15.64 -18.40 -10.36
CA ARG A 124 -14.67 -17.40 -10.76
C ARG A 124 -13.28 -17.92 -10.45
N ILE A 125 -12.46 -18.04 -11.48
CA ILE A 125 -11.08 -18.50 -11.34
C ILE A 125 -10.08 -17.44 -11.81
N SER A 126 -8.87 -17.50 -11.28
CA SER A 126 -7.70 -16.76 -11.75
C SER A 126 -6.65 -17.77 -12.15
N ILE A 127 -6.18 -17.69 -13.39
CA ILE A 127 -5.19 -18.62 -13.94
C ILE A 127 -3.88 -17.85 -14.15
N THR A 128 -2.78 -18.43 -13.67
CA THR A 128 -1.42 -18.01 -14.01
C THR A 128 -0.82 -19.09 -14.88
N GLY A 129 -0.40 -18.71 -16.09
CA GLY A 129 -0.07 -19.65 -17.17
C GLY A 129 0.82 -19.02 -18.24
N THR A 130 1.35 -19.86 -19.13
CA THR A 130 2.01 -19.42 -20.37
C THR A 130 0.98 -19.41 -21.50
N SER A 131 0.86 -18.28 -22.20
CA SER A 131 0.03 -18.20 -23.41
C SER A 131 0.77 -18.75 -24.62
N ASN A 132 0.09 -19.54 -25.44
CA ASN A 132 0.60 -20.14 -26.66
C ASN A 132 0.28 -19.27 -27.88
N ALA A 133 0.97 -19.52 -28.99
CA ALA A 133 0.78 -18.78 -30.25
C ALA A 133 -0.60 -19.00 -30.89
N ASP A 134 -1.28 -20.09 -30.53
CA ASP A 134 -2.64 -20.41 -30.97
C ASP A 134 -3.75 -19.74 -30.10
N GLY A 135 -3.36 -18.96 -29.09
CA GLY A 135 -4.28 -18.29 -28.17
C GLY A 135 -4.73 -19.12 -26.97
N SER A 136 -4.26 -20.37 -26.85
CA SER A 136 -4.49 -21.20 -25.66
C SER A 136 -3.53 -20.84 -24.51
N VAL A 137 -3.83 -21.29 -23.28
CA VAL A 137 -3.00 -21.05 -22.10
C VAL A 137 -2.66 -22.36 -21.39
N PHE A 138 -1.37 -22.65 -21.21
CA PHE A 138 -0.91 -23.69 -20.29
C PHE A 138 -0.89 -23.14 -18.87
N ALA A 139 -1.88 -23.53 -18.07
CA ALA A 139 -1.97 -23.12 -16.67
C ALA A 139 -0.88 -23.77 -15.81
N GLN A 140 -0.13 -22.97 -15.05
CA GLN A 140 0.76 -23.47 -13.99
C GLN A 140 0.07 -23.45 -12.62
N THR A 141 -0.78 -22.45 -12.40
CA THR A 141 -1.55 -22.30 -11.16
C THR A 141 -2.97 -21.88 -11.47
N VAL A 142 -3.95 -22.51 -10.81
CA VAL A 142 -5.36 -22.12 -10.85
C VAL A 142 -5.79 -21.76 -9.43
N GLN A 143 -6.30 -20.55 -9.26
CA GLN A 143 -6.83 -20.08 -8.00
C GLN A 143 -8.34 -19.87 -8.15
N ILE A 144 -9.11 -20.64 -7.39
CA ILE A 144 -10.56 -20.41 -7.25
C ILE A 144 -10.74 -19.18 -6.38
N ARG A 145 -11.49 -18.20 -6.89
CA ARG A 145 -11.83 -16.98 -6.15
C ARG A 145 -13.26 -17.11 -5.66
N PRO A 146 -13.50 -17.02 -4.34
CA PRO A 146 -14.86 -16.96 -3.84
C PRO A 146 -15.58 -15.78 -4.50
N SER A 147 -16.83 -16.00 -4.89
CA SER A 147 -17.70 -14.90 -5.28
C SER A 147 -17.88 -14.01 -4.06
N MET A 148 -17.15 -12.88 -4.02
CA MET A 148 -17.47 -11.85 -3.04
C MET A 148 -18.94 -11.50 -3.23
N PRO A 149 -19.77 -11.56 -2.17
CA PRO A 149 -21.09 -10.95 -2.22
C PRO A 149 -20.88 -9.54 -2.75
N ALA A 150 -21.65 -9.12 -3.76
CA ALA A 150 -21.60 -7.76 -4.24
C ALA A 150 -21.90 -6.87 -3.03
N GLY A 151 -20.84 -6.38 -2.37
CA GLY A 151 -20.95 -5.47 -1.26
C GLY A 151 -21.69 -4.29 -1.84
N THR A 152 -22.92 -4.11 -1.38
CA THR A 152 -23.91 -3.10 -1.76
C THR A 152 -23.22 -1.93 -2.44
N ALA A 153 -23.06 -2.02 -3.77
CA ALA A 153 -22.56 -0.92 -4.56
C ALA A 153 -23.54 0.22 -4.27
N GLY A 154 -22.98 1.31 -3.72
CA GLY A 154 -23.71 2.30 -2.96
C GLY A 154 -25.09 2.58 -3.49
N GLY A 155 -26.07 2.59 -2.59
CA GLY A 155 -27.37 3.17 -2.86
C GLY A 155 -27.15 4.56 -3.43
N GLN A 156 -27.27 4.69 -4.74
CA GLN A 156 -27.53 5.97 -5.36
C GLN A 156 -28.93 6.33 -4.87
N PRO A 157 -29.09 7.36 -4.02
CA PRO A 157 -30.41 7.77 -3.61
C PRO A 157 -31.22 8.08 -4.88
N PRO A 158 -32.51 7.69 -4.95
CA PRO A 158 -33.33 8.02 -6.10
C PRO A 158 -33.29 9.53 -6.28
N VAL A 159 -32.86 9.95 -7.47
CA VAL A 159 -33.13 11.31 -7.95
C VAL A 159 -34.65 11.44 -7.99
N GLN A 160 -35.22 12.09 -6.98
CA GLN A 160 -36.59 12.57 -7.06
C GLN A 160 -36.64 13.63 -8.16
N GLN A 161 -37.64 13.49 -9.01
CA GLN A 161 -37.85 14.19 -10.28
C GLN A 161 -37.86 15.71 -10.15
#